data_AF-H0FSX2-F1
#
_entry.id   AF-H0FSX2-F1
#
_cell.length_a   1.000
_cell.length_b   1.000
_cell.length_c   1.000
_cell.angle_alpha   90.00
_cell.angle_beta   90.00
_cell.angle_gamma   90.00
#
_symmetry.space_group_name_H-M   'P 1'
#
loop_
_entity.id
_entity.type
_entity.pdbx_description
1 polymer ?
#
loop_
_entity_poly.entity_id
_entity_poly.type
_entity_poly.pdbx_seq_one_letter_code
_entity_poly.pdbx_strand_id
1 'polypeptide(L)'
;MQVGEDIGLCQGAGTKSRLRIASVSLALFGALAPAQIHPIQAQVIEPYVAVEETDVAFVERLLGSLSMPNNVELRKSDAPKLSARAFIDQGIRVIEYSPTFMARVRNPINDWAALGLFAHELGHHIAGHTLSNTTTPAVELAADEWAGFVLGFIGANQLEAENAVENYAPILPTLTHPGRERRRTAVIQGWQNANRQIPVTASAIRCRELLDVMGIHWSWFSEVGSKCYDSKTFLGWANIPNPQVIDYFLELGMDPNVRGEDGRTALHQVVSAWKCEGMEEAVHSLLGASPKADPTLLDDSGMSAIGLAAIGSISAPSPRPTCDAGGWQDPSLRYRLARIMLETAKIRGLDLGYYRYFEVAKSGTPLEFYYFILNGSDGGRVDDEGNTALHHAVIGCNLGVMRLLFDASGQLGETYMYPGAQNLRNKRGERALELAAERRATCPDVHDFLEQLIWD
;
A
#
# COMPACT_ATOMS: atom_id res chain seq x y z
N MET A 1 63.80 4.44 -4.85
CA MET A 1 63.41 4.60 -6.28
C MET A 1 62.58 5.86 -6.38
N GLN A 2 62.87 6.75 -7.33
CA GLN A 2 61.98 7.86 -7.75
C GLN A 2 60.71 7.27 -8.45
N VAL A 3 59.60 7.96 -8.75
CA VAL A 3 59.22 9.38 -8.96
C VAL A 3 57.76 9.59 -8.47
N GLY A 4 57.22 10.80 -8.23
CA GLY A 4 57.83 12.14 -8.17
C GLY A 4 57.44 13.13 -9.28
N GLU A 5 56.24 13.74 -9.24
CA GLU A 5 55.85 14.87 -10.12
C GLU A 5 54.86 15.87 -9.46
N ASP A 6 55.09 17.17 -9.67
CA ASP A 6 54.32 18.32 -9.14
C ASP A 6 53.40 18.93 -10.21
N ILE A 7 52.16 19.30 -9.84
CA ILE A 7 51.35 20.39 -10.46
C ILE A 7 50.13 20.67 -9.55
N GLY A 8 49.68 21.90 -9.29
CA GLY A 8 50.21 23.23 -9.62
C GLY A 8 49.29 24.32 -9.03
N LEU A 9 49.85 25.38 -8.45
CA LEU A 9 49.11 26.43 -7.74
C LEU A 9 48.37 27.41 -8.68
N CYS A 10 47.24 27.94 -8.21
CA CYS A 10 46.75 29.26 -8.63
C CYS A 10 46.20 30.05 -7.42
N GLN A 11 46.89 31.14 -7.06
CA GLN A 11 46.45 32.15 -6.08
C GLN A 11 46.16 33.48 -6.80
N GLY A 12 45.26 34.28 -6.21
CA GLY A 12 44.98 35.67 -6.63
C GLY A 12 43.71 36.18 -5.92
N ALA A 13 43.74 36.70 -4.69
CA ALA A 13 44.37 37.95 -4.19
C ALA A 13 43.66 39.24 -4.65
N GLY A 14 43.10 40.03 -3.72
CA GLY A 14 42.44 41.30 -4.08
C GLY A 14 41.60 42.05 -3.01
N THR A 15 42.20 42.39 -1.85
CA THR A 15 41.94 43.57 -0.96
C THR A 15 40.63 44.39 -1.11
N LYS A 16 39.93 44.80 -0.03
CA LYS A 16 40.30 45.81 1.01
C LYS A 16 39.42 45.59 2.28
N SER A 17 39.92 45.48 3.53
CA SER A 17 40.44 46.54 4.45
C SER A 17 39.37 47.60 4.83
N ARG A 18 39.04 47.97 6.09
CA ARG A 18 39.71 47.93 7.44
C ARG A 18 38.64 47.85 8.59
N LEU A 19 38.84 47.06 9.67
CA LEU A 19 39.44 47.41 11.01
C LEU A 19 38.52 48.33 11.88
N ARG A 20 38.27 48.16 13.20
CA ARG A 20 38.99 47.64 14.40
C ARG A 20 38.02 46.88 15.35
N ILE A 21 38.41 46.06 16.33
CA ILE A 21 39.07 46.35 17.64
C ILE A 21 39.82 45.06 18.09
N ALA A 22 41.16 45.07 18.16
CA ALA A 22 41.97 45.09 19.40
C ALA A 22 41.63 43.95 20.42
N SER A 23 42.32 42.80 20.41
CA SER A 23 43.63 42.50 21.09
C SER A 23 43.55 42.45 22.63
N VAL A 24 44.14 41.51 23.38
CA VAL A 24 45.00 40.34 23.08
C VAL A 24 45.03 39.45 24.34
N SER A 25 45.10 38.12 24.19
CA SER A 25 46.07 37.23 24.90
C SER A 25 45.83 35.77 24.54
N LEU A 26 46.79 35.16 23.86
CA LEU A 26 46.83 33.73 23.54
C LEU A 26 48.02 33.11 24.28
N ALA A 27 47.78 32.15 25.16
CA ALA A 27 48.82 31.42 25.88
C ALA A 27 48.61 29.90 25.72
N LEU A 28 49.53 29.31 24.97
CA LEU A 28 49.93 27.89 24.88
C LEU A 28 48.92 26.75 25.12
N PHE A 29 48.69 25.99 24.04
CA PHE A 29 48.71 24.52 23.96
C PHE A 29 47.96 23.66 25.01
N GLY A 30 46.87 23.05 24.57
CA GLY A 30 46.27 21.83 25.13
C GLY A 30 45.49 21.09 24.04
N ALA A 31 45.63 19.77 23.95
CA ALA A 31 45.04 18.99 22.85
C ALA A 31 43.50 18.96 22.88
N LEU A 32 42.88 18.93 21.69
CA LEU A 32 41.44 18.71 21.54
C LEU A 32 41.06 17.29 21.97
N ALA A 33 40.46 17.16 23.14
CA ALA A 33 39.59 16.02 23.44
C ALA A 33 38.23 16.25 22.76
N PRO A 34 37.56 15.20 22.22
CA PRO A 34 36.22 15.36 21.67
C PRO A 34 35.24 15.76 22.78
N ALA A 35 34.38 16.74 22.49
CA ALA A 35 33.39 17.20 23.45
C ALA A 35 32.44 16.06 23.85
N GLN A 36 32.28 15.85 25.15
CA GLN A 36 31.30 14.90 25.67
C GLN A 36 29.90 15.43 25.35
N ILE A 37 29.18 14.71 24.48
CA ILE A 37 27.75 14.93 24.26
C ILE A 37 27.04 14.46 25.52
N HIS A 38 26.49 15.40 26.31
CA HIS A 38 25.58 15.04 27.39
C HIS A 38 24.33 14.40 26.79
N PRO A 39 23.89 13.22 27.27
CA PRO A 39 22.65 12.62 26.80
C PRO A 39 21.48 13.53 27.18
N ILE A 40 20.73 13.99 26.17
CA ILE A 40 19.42 14.58 26.39
C ILE A 40 18.56 13.49 27.03
N GLN A 41 18.11 13.70 28.26
CA GLN A 41 17.14 12.80 28.88
C GLN A 41 15.87 12.86 28.03
N ALA A 42 15.55 11.74 27.37
CA ALA A 42 14.27 11.58 26.73
C ALA A 42 13.19 11.71 27.80
N GLN A 43 12.38 12.77 27.72
CA GLN A 43 11.15 12.81 28.48
C GLN A 43 10.29 11.64 28.01
N VAL A 44 9.88 10.80 28.95
CA VAL A 44 8.90 9.74 28.70
C VAL A 44 7.63 10.44 28.24
N ILE A 45 7.23 10.18 27.00
CA ILE A 45 5.89 10.52 26.54
C ILE A 45 4.99 9.43 27.10
N GLU A 46 4.28 9.77 28.18
CA GLU A 46 3.23 8.94 28.75
C GLU A 46 2.17 8.62 27.66
N PRO A 47 1.54 7.43 27.68
CA PRO A 47 0.49 7.10 26.72
C PRO A 47 -0.64 8.14 26.77
N TYR A 48 -1.30 8.37 25.63
CA TYR A 48 -2.37 9.36 25.49
C TYR A 48 -3.57 9.02 26.38
N VAL A 49 -3.55 9.54 27.60
CA VAL A 49 -4.73 9.70 28.45
C VAL A 49 -5.40 10.99 28.04
N ALA A 50 -6.67 10.92 27.63
CA ALA A 50 -7.47 12.09 27.30
C ALA A 50 -7.78 12.92 28.57
N VAL A 51 -6.82 13.74 28.99
CA VAL A 51 -7.03 14.85 29.92
C VAL A 51 -7.84 15.92 29.17
N GLU A 52 -8.87 16.50 29.79
CA GLU A 52 -9.60 17.64 29.22
C GLU A 52 -8.65 18.83 29.04
N GLU A 53 -8.10 18.95 27.84
CA GLU A 53 -7.14 19.99 27.51
C GLU A 53 -7.84 21.24 27.00
N THR A 54 -7.43 22.41 27.50
CA THR A 54 -7.89 23.69 26.97
C THR A 54 -7.42 23.90 25.53
N ASP A 55 -8.22 24.57 24.70
CA ASP A 55 -7.83 24.91 23.33
C ASP A 55 -6.50 25.71 23.24
N VAL A 56 -6.11 26.41 24.32
CA VAL A 56 -4.82 27.09 24.44
C VAL A 56 -3.67 26.09 24.46
N ALA A 57 -3.64 25.21 25.46
CA ALA A 57 -2.60 24.18 25.57
C ALA A 57 -2.53 23.29 24.32
N PHE A 58 -3.67 23.02 23.69
CA PHE A 58 -3.77 22.27 22.43
C PHE A 58 -2.98 22.93 21.27
N VAL A 59 -3.12 24.25 21.08
CA VAL A 59 -2.35 24.99 20.06
C VAL A 59 -0.90 25.23 20.50
N GLU A 60 -0.62 25.38 21.79
CA GLU A 60 0.75 25.43 22.30
C GLU A 60 1.52 24.14 22.01
N ARG A 61 0.90 22.97 22.18
CA ARG A 61 1.48 21.69 21.76
C ARG A 61 1.70 21.62 20.25
N LEU A 62 0.73 22.07 19.44
CA LEU A 62 0.87 22.11 17.98
C LEU A 62 2.08 22.94 17.54
N LEU A 63 2.23 24.15 18.08
CA LEU A 63 3.38 25.02 17.83
C LEU A 63 4.69 24.38 18.33
N GLY A 64 4.66 23.73 19.50
CA GLY A 64 5.77 22.96 20.04
C GLY A 64 6.24 21.82 19.12
N SER A 65 5.31 21.02 18.59
CA SER A 65 5.60 19.95 17.61
C SER A 65 6.23 20.49 16.32
N LEU A 66 5.90 21.72 15.92
CA LEU A 66 6.49 22.41 14.77
C LEU A 66 7.78 23.17 15.10
N SER A 67 8.27 23.12 16.34
CA SER A 67 9.38 23.95 16.86
C SER A 67 9.18 25.46 16.62
N MET A 68 7.92 25.90 16.59
CA MET A 68 7.55 27.31 16.40
C MET A 68 7.41 28.03 17.75
N PRO A 69 7.82 29.31 17.83
CA PRO A 69 7.61 30.09 19.04
C PRO A 69 6.11 30.33 19.26
N ASN A 70 5.66 30.20 20.51
CA ASN A 70 4.31 30.59 20.89
C ASN A 70 4.16 32.12 20.82
N ASN A 71 3.64 32.62 19.69
CA ASN A 71 3.50 34.05 19.39
C ASN A 71 2.09 34.41 18.89
N VAL A 72 1.10 33.55 19.19
CA VAL A 72 -0.29 33.71 18.78
C VAL A 72 -1.19 33.63 20.00
N GLU A 73 -2.05 34.63 20.17
CA GLU A 73 -3.04 34.68 21.25
C GLU A 73 -4.35 34.02 20.79
N LEU A 74 -4.87 33.08 21.59
CA LEU A 74 -6.15 32.44 21.34
C LEU A 74 -7.29 33.16 22.07
N ARG A 75 -8.26 33.66 21.33
CA ARG A 75 -9.45 34.36 21.87
C ARG A 75 -10.73 33.58 21.59
N LYS A 76 -11.58 33.45 22.60
CA LYS A 76 -12.91 32.85 22.45
C LYS A 76 -13.89 33.85 21.86
N SER A 77 -14.75 33.39 20.96
CA SER A 77 -15.80 34.18 20.33
C SER A 77 -17.19 33.64 20.59
N ASP A 78 -18.12 34.57 20.86
CA ASP A 78 -19.56 34.31 20.91
C ASP A 78 -20.25 34.57 19.55
N ALA A 79 -19.47 34.84 18.48
CA ALA A 79 -20.01 35.12 17.15
C ALA A 79 -20.72 33.88 16.54
N PRO A 80 -22.05 33.93 16.28
CA PRO A 80 -22.87 32.73 16.04
C PRO A 80 -22.66 32.02 14.68
N LYS A 81 -21.70 32.48 13.87
CA LYS A 81 -21.34 31.90 12.56
C LYS A 81 -19.82 31.76 12.36
N LEU A 82 -19.02 32.07 13.37
CA LEU A 82 -17.57 31.91 13.30
C LEU A 82 -17.19 30.45 13.60
N SER A 83 -16.29 29.89 12.81
CA SER A 83 -15.57 28.66 13.17
C SER A 83 -14.27 29.06 13.87
N ALA A 84 -13.34 29.62 13.11
CA ALA A 84 -12.20 30.39 13.57
C ALA A 84 -11.87 31.52 12.58
N ARG A 85 -10.95 32.42 12.95
CA ARG A 85 -10.29 33.41 12.07
C ARG A 85 -8.96 33.90 12.65
N ALA A 86 -7.98 34.12 11.79
CA ALA A 86 -6.71 34.79 12.10
C ALA A 86 -6.74 36.29 11.78
N PHE A 87 -6.23 37.13 12.69
CA PHE A 87 -6.01 38.58 12.46
C PHE A 87 -4.92 39.15 13.35
N ILE A 88 -4.45 40.36 13.05
CA ILE A 88 -3.48 41.07 13.89
C ILE A 88 -4.20 42.18 14.65
N ASP A 89 -4.01 42.22 15.96
CA ASP A 89 -4.55 43.23 16.86
C ASP A 89 -3.43 43.85 17.70
N GLN A 90 -3.24 45.16 17.61
CA GLN A 90 -2.16 45.90 18.29
C GLN A 90 -0.74 45.31 18.08
N GLY A 91 -0.50 44.61 16.96
CA GLY A 91 0.76 43.93 16.66
C GLY A 91 0.87 42.49 17.16
N ILE A 92 -0.13 42.00 17.92
CA ILE A 92 -0.27 40.63 18.38
C ILE A 92 -0.98 39.82 17.30
N ARG A 93 -0.50 38.60 17.01
CA ARG A 93 -1.20 37.63 16.15
C ARG A 93 -2.31 36.98 16.96
N VAL A 94 -3.53 36.97 16.46
CA VAL A 94 -4.71 36.49 17.19
C VAL A 94 -5.44 35.46 16.34
N ILE A 95 -5.69 34.28 16.93
CA ILE A 95 -6.69 33.35 16.43
C ILE A 95 -7.92 33.48 17.32
N GLU A 96 -9.02 33.93 16.73
CA GLU A 96 -10.32 33.93 17.39
C GLU A 96 -11.12 32.71 16.93
N TYR A 97 -11.69 31.95 17.87
CA TYR A 97 -12.44 30.71 17.57
C TYR A 97 -13.75 30.63 18.36
N SER A 98 -14.73 29.90 17.83
CA SER A 98 -15.97 29.60 18.55
C SER A 98 -15.82 28.32 19.39
N PRO A 99 -15.92 28.38 20.73
CA PRO A 99 -15.85 27.18 21.58
C PRO A 99 -16.96 26.17 21.24
N THR A 100 -18.14 26.66 20.85
CA THR A 100 -19.26 25.81 20.43
C THR A 100 -19.00 25.12 19.09
N PHE A 101 -18.18 25.70 18.22
CA PHE A 101 -17.74 25.05 16.98
C PHE A 101 -16.69 23.99 17.30
N MET A 102 -15.68 24.33 18.11
CA MET A 102 -14.63 23.39 18.53
C MET A 102 -15.19 22.13 19.18
N ALA A 103 -16.16 22.29 20.10
CA ALA A 103 -16.83 21.15 20.75
C ALA A 103 -17.60 20.21 19.79
N ARG A 104 -17.87 20.63 18.53
CA ARG A 104 -18.50 19.78 17.50
C ARG A 104 -17.50 19.11 16.56
N VAL A 105 -16.30 19.69 16.39
CA VAL A 105 -15.26 19.15 15.49
C VAL A 105 -14.15 18.41 16.23
N ARG A 106 -14.06 18.56 17.55
CA ARG A 106 -13.21 17.71 18.38
C ARG A 106 -13.71 16.26 18.39
N ASN A 107 -12.79 15.32 18.41
CA ASN A 107 -13.04 13.88 18.44
C ASN A 107 -12.11 13.26 19.50
N PRO A 108 -12.65 12.55 20.52
CA PRO A 108 -11.86 12.01 21.62
C PRO A 108 -10.82 10.95 21.18
N ILE A 109 -10.98 10.37 19.98
CA ILE A 109 -10.07 9.38 19.41
C ILE A 109 -8.96 10.07 18.60
N ASN A 110 -9.32 10.98 17.68
CA ASN A 110 -8.34 11.69 16.84
C ASN A 110 -8.78 13.11 16.46
N ASP A 111 -8.16 14.10 17.11
CA ASP A 111 -8.56 15.52 17.05
C ASP A 111 -8.15 16.26 15.74
N TRP A 112 -8.03 15.53 14.63
CA TRP A 112 -7.48 16.04 13.35
C TRP A 112 -8.27 17.17 12.72
N ALA A 113 -9.59 17.21 12.88
CA ALA A 113 -10.41 18.33 12.40
C ALA A 113 -10.14 19.62 13.20
N ALA A 114 -9.94 19.52 14.52
CA ALA A 114 -9.55 20.63 15.37
C ALA A 114 -8.12 21.11 15.08
N LEU A 115 -7.17 20.17 14.90
CA LEU A 115 -5.79 20.47 14.48
C LEU A 115 -5.77 21.15 13.11
N GLY A 116 -6.51 20.63 12.13
CA GLY A 116 -6.59 21.17 10.78
C GLY A 116 -7.17 22.58 10.73
N LEU A 117 -8.19 22.87 11.53
CA LEU A 117 -8.76 24.22 11.64
C LEU A 117 -7.75 25.22 12.24
N PHE A 118 -7.12 24.90 13.38
CA PHE A 118 -6.13 25.80 13.96
C PHE A 118 -4.88 25.93 13.09
N ALA A 119 -4.47 24.87 12.39
CA ALA A 119 -3.39 24.94 11.42
C ALA A 119 -3.76 25.87 10.24
N HIS A 120 -4.98 25.80 9.70
CA HIS A 120 -5.42 26.74 8.65
C HIS A 120 -5.27 28.21 9.09
N GLU A 121 -5.70 28.55 10.31
CA GLU A 121 -5.55 29.92 10.83
C GLU A 121 -4.09 30.34 11.06
N LEU A 122 -3.24 29.43 11.56
CA LEU A 122 -1.80 29.65 11.63
C LEU A 122 -1.18 29.84 10.23
N GLY A 123 -1.68 29.15 9.22
CA GLY A 123 -1.28 29.29 7.82
C GLY A 123 -1.49 30.72 7.30
N HIS A 124 -2.63 31.35 7.59
CA HIS A 124 -2.88 32.76 7.27
C HIS A 124 -1.89 33.71 7.94
N HIS A 125 -1.47 33.42 9.16
CA HIS A 125 -0.44 34.19 9.85
C HIS A 125 0.95 34.02 9.23
N ILE A 126 1.33 32.79 8.87
CA ILE A 126 2.66 32.43 8.40
C ILE A 126 2.89 32.91 6.96
N ALA A 127 1.89 32.72 6.09
CA ALA A 127 1.90 33.24 4.72
C ALA A 127 1.72 34.77 4.65
N GLY A 128 1.50 35.44 5.79
CA GLY A 128 1.34 36.89 5.86
C GLY A 128 -0.02 37.39 5.35
N HIS A 129 -0.99 36.51 5.10
CA HIS A 129 -2.32 36.87 4.64
C HIS A 129 -3.00 37.88 5.58
N THR A 130 -2.79 37.75 6.90
CA THR A 130 -3.32 38.67 7.92
C THR A 130 -2.71 40.08 7.91
N LEU A 131 -1.73 40.36 7.03
CA LEU A 131 -1.25 41.73 6.76
C LEU A 131 -2.10 42.45 5.70
N SER A 132 -2.96 41.71 5.00
CA SER A 132 -3.90 42.21 3.99
C SER A 132 -5.35 42.01 4.47
N ASN A 133 -6.20 43.03 4.33
CA ASN A 133 -7.63 42.91 4.66
C ASN A 133 -8.44 42.21 3.53
N THR A 134 -7.84 41.24 2.84
CA THR A 134 -8.39 40.62 1.63
C THR A 134 -8.36 39.10 1.66
N THR A 135 -9.47 38.49 2.07
CA THR A 135 -9.71 37.06 1.90
C THR A 135 -10.10 36.76 0.45
N THR A 136 -9.41 35.82 -0.19
CA THR A 136 -9.72 35.35 -1.54
C THR A 136 -9.63 33.83 -1.62
N PRO A 137 -10.29 33.17 -2.57
CA PRO A 137 -10.21 31.71 -2.71
C PRO A 137 -8.78 31.16 -2.90
N ALA A 138 -7.84 31.96 -3.40
CA ALA A 138 -6.43 31.56 -3.51
C ALA A 138 -5.69 31.58 -2.16
N VAL A 139 -5.96 32.61 -1.36
CA VAL A 139 -5.44 32.80 0.01
C VAL A 139 -5.92 31.69 0.94
N GLU A 140 -7.21 31.32 0.84
CA GLU A 140 -7.80 30.20 1.57
C GLU A 140 -7.15 28.86 1.22
N LEU A 141 -6.96 28.58 -0.07
CA LEU A 141 -6.33 27.31 -0.51
C LEU A 141 -4.85 27.22 -0.13
N ALA A 142 -4.13 28.34 -0.08
CA ALA A 142 -2.75 28.36 0.42
C ALA A 142 -2.67 28.08 1.93
N ALA A 143 -3.65 28.56 2.71
CA ALA A 143 -3.77 28.22 4.13
C ALA A 143 -4.19 26.75 4.34
N ASP A 144 -5.06 26.20 3.48
CA ASP A 144 -5.40 24.77 3.46
C ASP A 144 -4.18 23.89 3.11
N GLU A 145 -3.37 24.26 2.12
CA GLU A 145 -2.14 23.54 1.78
C GLU A 145 -1.14 23.56 2.96
N TRP A 146 -1.03 24.67 3.67
CA TRP A 146 -0.21 24.72 4.89
C TRP A 146 -0.80 23.84 6.02
N ALA A 147 -2.11 23.86 6.22
CA ALA A 147 -2.78 23.01 7.20
C ALA A 147 -2.55 21.51 6.91
N GLY A 148 -2.67 21.11 5.64
CA GLY A 148 -2.38 19.74 5.21
C GLY A 148 -0.93 19.35 5.43
N PHE A 149 0.02 20.26 5.17
CA PHE A 149 1.43 20.03 5.50
C PHE A 149 1.61 19.77 7.00
N VAL A 150 1.03 20.59 7.87
CA VAL A 150 1.12 20.39 9.32
C VAL A 150 0.52 19.07 9.77
N LEU A 151 -0.67 18.71 9.27
CA LEU A 151 -1.33 17.43 9.56
C LEU A 151 -0.44 16.24 9.17
N GLY A 152 0.15 16.26 7.97
CA GLY A 152 1.09 15.22 7.53
C GLY A 152 2.38 15.21 8.36
N PHE A 153 2.92 16.38 8.72
CA PHE A 153 4.15 16.53 9.49
C PHE A 153 4.04 15.97 10.91
N ILE A 154 2.91 16.18 11.58
CA ILE A 154 2.64 15.62 12.92
C ILE A 154 1.99 14.22 12.85
N GLY A 155 1.82 13.68 11.63
CA GLY A 155 1.59 12.26 11.39
C GLY A 155 0.13 11.81 11.28
N ALA A 156 -0.77 12.65 10.79
CA ALA A 156 -2.06 12.18 10.27
C ALA A 156 -1.84 11.28 9.04
N ASN A 157 -2.64 10.24 8.86
CA ASN A 157 -2.71 9.55 7.57
C ASN A 157 -3.52 10.39 6.53
N GLN A 158 -3.55 9.97 5.26
CA GLN A 158 -4.24 10.75 4.22
C GLN A 158 -5.75 10.87 4.48
N LEU A 159 -6.41 9.77 4.87
CA LEU A 159 -7.84 9.74 5.15
C LEU A 159 -8.20 10.64 6.35
N GLU A 160 -7.36 10.69 7.38
CA GLU A 160 -7.50 11.58 8.52
C GLU A 160 -7.36 13.05 8.12
N ALA A 161 -6.38 13.38 7.28
CA ALA A 161 -6.19 14.73 6.75
C ALA A 161 -7.35 15.17 5.85
N GLU A 162 -7.90 14.27 5.03
CA GLU A 162 -9.10 14.51 4.22
C GLU A 162 -10.35 14.73 5.08
N ASN A 163 -10.60 13.82 6.05
CA ASN A 163 -11.75 13.88 6.94
C ASN A 163 -11.73 15.11 7.85
N ALA A 164 -10.54 15.65 8.19
CA ALA A 164 -10.42 16.93 8.90
C ALA A 164 -11.20 18.04 8.17
N VAL A 165 -11.04 18.15 6.84
CA VAL A 165 -11.69 19.18 6.01
C VAL A 165 -13.19 19.02 5.96
N GLU A 166 -13.70 17.78 5.93
CA GLU A 166 -15.14 17.52 5.87
C GLU A 166 -15.92 18.10 7.06
N ASN A 167 -15.27 18.19 8.21
CA ASN A 167 -15.88 18.63 9.45
C ASN A 167 -15.96 20.16 9.60
N TYR A 168 -15.14 20.93 8.87
CA TYR A 168 -15.16 22.40 8.93
C TYR A 168 -15.43 23.14 7.61
N ALA A 169 -15.19 22.52 6.45
CA ALA A 169 -15.41 23.18 5.16
C ALA A 169 -16.87 23.03 4.65
N PRO A 170 -17.52 24.12 4.21
CA PRO A 170 -18.84 24.06 3.58
C PRO A 170 -18.76 23.37 2.21
N ILE A 171 -19.80 22.59 1.87
CA ILE A 171 -19.87 21.86 0.59
C ILE A 171 -19.79 22.83 -0.60
N LEU A 172 -20.60 23.89 -0.58
CA LEU A 172 -20.70 24.87 -1.67
C LEU A 172 -19.73 26.05 -1.44
N PRO A 173 -19.14 26.61 -2.52
CA PRO A 173 -18.29 27.79 -2.44
C PRO A 173 -19.08 29.06 -2.09
N THR A 174 -18.37 30.06 -1.58
CA THR A 174 -18.83 31.45 -1.47
C THR A 174 -17.96 32.35 -2.34
N LEU A 175 -18.20 33.67 -2.33
CA LEU A 175 -17.38 34.63 -3.06
C LEU A 175 -15.91 34.62 -2.62
N THR A 176 -15.66 34.42 -1.32
CA THR A 176 -14.32 34.52 -0.71
C THR A 176 -13.74 33.17 -0.30
N HIS A 177 -14.58 32.16 0.01
CA HIS A 177 -14.14 30.85 0.48
C HIS A 177 -14.44 29.74 -0.55
N PRO A 178 -13.48 28.86 -0.89
CA PRO A 178 -13.71 27.70 -1.74
C PRO A 178 -14.68 26.69 -1.11
N GLY A 179 -15.37 25.91 -1.96
CA GLY A 179 -16.15 24.75 -1.53
C GLY A 179 -15.24 23.55 -1.17
N ARG A 180 -15.77 22.66 -0.33
CA ARG A 180 -15.07 21.54 0.31
C ARG A 180 -14.07 20.79 -0.57
N GLU A 181 -14.45 20.36 -1.77
CA GLU A 181 -13.56 19.54 -2.61
C GLU A 181 -12.28 20.27 -3.04
N ARG A 182 -12.33 21.59 -3.25
CA ARG A 182 -11.11 22.36 -3.53
C ARG A 182 -10.22 22.47 -2.30
N ARG A 183 -10.83 22.64 -1.11
CA ARG A 183 -10.11 22.68 0.18
C ARG A 183 -9.46 21.34 0.50
N ARG A 184 -10.18 20.22 0.30
CA ARG A 184 -9.66 18.85 0.43
C ARG A 184 -8.46 18.64 -0.48
N THR A 185 -8.56 19.04 -1.75
CA THR A 185 -7.46 18.94 -2.74
C THR A 185 -6.20 19.68 -2.26
N ALA A 186 -6.34 20.90 -1.73
CA ALA A 186 -5.20 21.66 -1.19
C ALA A 186 -4.59 21.01 0.05
N VAL A 187 -5.42 20.52 0.99
CA VAL A 187 -4.95 19.78 2.17
C VAL A 187 -4.19 18.50 1.77
N ILE A 188 -4.68 17.72 0.81
CA ILE A 188 -3.97 16.53 0.29
C ILE A 188 -2.61 16.93 -0.30
N GLN A 189 -2.55 18.00 -1.11
CA GLN A 189 -1.30 18.50 -1.69
C GLN A 189 -0.28 18.88 -0.60
N GLY A 190 -0.74 19.57 0.45
CA GLY A 190 0.06 19.90 1.63
C GLY A 190 0.58 18.66 2.36
N TRP A 191 -0.31 17.70 2.61
CA TRP A 191 0.01 16.44 3.28
C TRP A 191 1.05 15.62 2.50
N GLN A 192 0.94 15.58 1.17
CA GLN A 192 1.94 14.98 0.29
C GLN A 192 3.28 15.73 0.34
N ASN A 193 3.26 17.07 0.41
CA ASN A 193 4.48 17.87 0.58
C ASN A 193 5.21 17.54 1.89
N ALA A 194 4.48 17.40 3.00
CA ALA A 194 5.07 17.00 4.28
C ALA A 194 5.67 15.59 4.23
N ASN A 195 4.92 14.60 3.73
CA ASN A 195 5.42 13.22 3.66
C ASN A 195 6.62 13.03 2.73
N ARG A 196 6.82 13.92 1.74
CA ARG A 196 8.06 14.02 0.95
C ARG A 196 9.25 14.63 1.72
N GLN A 197 8.99 15.48 2.71
CA GLN A 197 10.02 16.25 3.44
C GLN A 197 10.42 15.66 4.80
N ILE A 198 9.54 14.89 5.46
CA ILE A 198 9.83 14.26 6.76
C ILE A 198 11.03 13.30 6.62
N PRO A 199 12.16 13.55 7.33
CA PRO A 199 13.29 12.64 7.35
C PRO A 199 12.93 11.31 8.01
N VAL A 200 13.53 10.22 7.53
CA VAL A 200 13.25 8.82 7.92
C VAL A 200 13.28 8.58 9.45
N THR A 201 14.02 9.41 10.20
CA THR A 201 14.21 9.28 11.65
C THR A 201 12.95 9.53 12.49
N ALA A 202 12.03 10.41 12.08
CA ALA A 202 10.79 10.63 12.83
C ALA A 202 9.81 9.44 12.68
N SER A 203 9.77 8.84 11.49
CA SER A 203 8.99 7.63 11.18
C SER A 203 9.43 6.39 11.98
N ALA A 204 10.64 6.39 12.57
CA ALA A 204 11.18 5.27 13.33
C ALA A 204 10.63 5.13 14.76
N ILE A 205 9.97 6.15 15.32
CA ILE A 205 9.40 6.09 16.68
C ILE A 205 8.14 5.22 16.70
N ARG A 206 7.15 5.50 15.84
CA ARG A 206 5.93 4.67 15.67
C ARG A 206 6.23 3.21 15.32
N CYS A 207 7.33 2.99 14.62
CA CYS A 207 7.83 1.67 14.23
C CYS A 207 8.18 0.79 15.43
N ARG A 208 8.74 1.39 16.49
CA ARG A 208 9.14 0.66 17.70
C ARG A 208 7.91 0.24 18.50
N GLU A 209 6.94 1.13 18.64
CA GLU A 209 5.66 0.86 19.30
C GLU A 209 4.90 -0.28 18.61
N LEU A 210 4.86 -0.29 17.27
CA LEU A 210 4.28 -1.40 16.49
C LEU A 210 4.99 -2.74 16.75
N LEU A 211 6.33 -2.75 16.71
CA LEU A 211 7.14 -3.95 16.92
C LEU A 211 7.01 -4.48 18.36
N ASP A 212 6.88 -3.60 19.35
CA ASP A 212 6.64 -3.95 20.75
C ASP A 212 5.24 -4.56 20.95
N VAL A 213 4.20 -4.02 20.28
CA VAL A 213 2.83 -4.60 20.26
C VAL A 213 2.81 -5.97 19.57
N MET A 214 3.57 -6.13 18.49
CA MET A 214 3.65 -7.38 17.71
C MET A 214 4.63 -8.41 18.29
N GLY A 215 5.38 -8.07 19.35
CA GLY A 215 6.38 -8.96 19.96
C GLY A 215 7.59 -9.28 19.08
N ILE A 216 7.91 -8.44 18.09
CA ILE A 216 8.96 -8.68 17.10
C ILE A 216 10.24 -7.93 17.49
N HIS A 217 11.33 -8.66 17.71
CA HIS A 217 12.57 -8.09 18.22
C HIS A 217 13.28 -7.19 17.20
N TRP A 218 13.57 -5.94 17.60
CA TRP A 218 14.17 -4.87 16.78
C TRP A 218 15.42 -5.28 15.98
N SER A 219 16.21 -6.25 16.47
CA SER A 219 17.43 -6.70 15.78
C SER A 219 17.20 -7.42 14.44
N TRP A 220 15.95 -7.69 14.05
CA TRP A 220 15.61 -8.26 12.75
C TRP A 220 15.47 -7.17 11.66
N PHE A 221 15.44 -5.89 12.04
CA PHE A 221 15.21 -4.74 11.15
C PHE A 221 16.41 -3.81 10.97
N SER A 222 17.54 -4.08 11.64
CA SER A 222 18.68 -3.15 11.71
C SER A 222 19.44 -2.90 10.40
N GLU A 223 19.14 -3.64 9.32
CA GLU A 223 19.70 -3.37 7.98
C GLU A 223 18.82 -2.46 7.10
N VAL A 224 17.53 -2.30 7.44
CA VAL A 224 16.57 -1.58 6.58
C VAL A 224 16.44 -0.12 7.03
N GLY A 225 17.42 0.70 6.65
CA GLY A 225 17.49 2.15 6.95
C GLY A 225 16.48 3.04 6.21
N SER A 226 15.22 2.59 6.10
CA SER A 226 14.14 3.22 5.31
C SER A 226 12.83 3.28 6.09
N LYS A 227 11.84 4.04 5.61
CA LYS A 227 10.62 4.36 6.36
C LYS A 227 9.84 3.11 6.75
N CYS A 228 9.55 2.96 8.05
CA CYS A 228 8.81 1.82 8.59
C CYS A 228 7.34 1.71 8.13
N TYR A 229 6.80 2.75 7.51
CA TYR A 229 5.51 2.73 6.83
C TYR A 229 5.69 3.44 5.48
N ASP A 230 6.14 2.68 4.50
CA ASP A 230 5.99 3.02 3.10
C ASP A 230 5.52 1.77 2.34
N SER A 231 5.13 1.94 1.08
CA SER A 231 4.61 0.84 0.29
C SER A 231 5.62 -0.30 0.10
N LYS A 232 6.93 -0.02 0.10
CA LYS A 232 7.98 -1.06 -0.01
C LYS A 232 8.06 -1.87 1.28
N THR A 233 7.98 -1.21 2.43
CA THR A 233 7.92 -1.87 3.74
C THR A 233 6.63 -2.69 3.88
N PHE A 234 5.46 -2.13 3.54
CA PHE A 234 4.18 -2.85 3.58
C PHE A 234 4.17 -4.10 2.66
N LEU A 235 4.66 -3.98 1.42
CA LEU A 235 4.81 -5.12 0.52
C LEU A 235 5.78 -6.18 1.07
N GLY A 236 6.86 -5.75 1.72
CA GLY A 236 7.79 -6.66 2.41
C GLY A 236 7.12 -7.43 3.56
N TRP A 237 6.31 -6.74 4.37
CA TRP A 237 5.53 -7.36 5.45
C TRP A 237 4.41 -8.27 4.96
N ALA A 238 3.78 -7.98 3.81
CA ALA A 238 2.75 -8.85 3.22
C ALA A 238 3.28 -10.25 2.82
N ASN A 239 4.60 -10.42 2.66
CA ASN A 239 5.27 -11.72 2.49
C ASN A 239 5.37 -12.53 3.82
N ILE A 240 4.94 -11.96 4.93
CA ILE A 240 4.67 -12.63 6.21
C ILE A 240 3.15 -12.49 6.44
N PRO A 241 2.33 -13.49 6.11
CA PRO A 241 0.88 -13.36 6.05
C PRO A 241 0.26 -13.40 7.45
N ASN A 242 0.53 -12.37 8.26
CA ASN A 242 -0.13 -12.14 9.53
C ASN A 242 -1.22 -11.07 9.33
N PRO A 243 -2.50 -11.41 9.49
CA PRO A 243 -3.60 -10.47 9.27
C PRO A 243 -3.49 -9.23 10.17
N GLN A 244 -3.04 -9.35 11.42
CA GLN A 244 -2.92 -8.23 12.36
C GLN A 244 -1.96 -7.14 11.87
N VAL A 245 -0.88 -7.55 11.19
CA VAL A 245 0.12 -6.64 10.62
C VAL A 245 -0.44 -5.94 9.38
N ILE A 246 -1.15 -6.70 8.55
CA ILE A 246 -1.78 -6.22 7.34
C ILE A 246 -2.90 -5.23 7.69
N ASP A 247 -3.81 -5.60 8.61
CA ASP A 247 -4.87 -4.74 9.13
C ASP A 247 -4.32 -3.42 9.65
N TYR A 248 -3.25 -3.44 10.45
CA TYR A 248 -2.60 -2.22 10.95
C TYR A 248 -2.09 -1.31 9.81
N PHE A 249 -1.42 -1.86 8.79
CA PHE A 249 -0.99 -1.05 7.64
C PHE A 249 -2.16 -0.50 6.83
N LEU A 250 -3.26 -1.24 6.71
CA LEU A 250 -4.49 -0.79 6.04
C LEU A 250 -5.20 0.31 6.85
N GLU A 251 -5.24 0.21 8.19
CA GLU A 251 -5.75 1.25 9.09
C GLU A 251 -4.92 2.55 9.02
N LEU A 252 -3.61 2.44 8.78
CA LEU A 252 -2.74 3.58 8.45
C LEU A 252 -2.96 4.13 7.02
N GLY A 253 -3.89 3.57 6.25
CA GLY A 253 -4.23 4.03 4.91
C GLY A 253 -3.23 3.61 3.83
N MET A 254 -2.47 2.53 4.02
CA MET A 254 -1.67 1.95 2.93
C MET A 254 -2.61 1.36 1.86
N ASP A 255 -2.43 1.78 0.61
CA ASP A 255 -3.17 1.20 -0.51
C ASP A 255 -2.67 -0.24 -0.80
N PRO A 256 -3.54 -1.27 -0.70
CA PRO A 256 -3.16 -2.66 -0.99
C PRO A 256 -2.75 -2.91 -2.45
N ASN A 257 -3.04 -1.96 -3.35
CA ASN A 257 -2.78 -2.06 -4.79
C ASN A 257 -1.44 -1.49 -5.24
N VAL A 258 -0.63 -0.91 -4.34
CA VAL A 258 0.69 -0.40 -4.73
C VAL A 258 1.54 -1.55 -5.26
N ARG A 259 2.17 -1.32 -6.42
CA ARG A 259 3.03 -2.29 -7.12
C ARG A 259 4.50 -2.07 -6.71
N GLY A 260 5.19 -3.16 -6.40
CA GLY A 260 6.63 -3.19 -6.12
C GLY A 260 7.50 -3.06 -7.38
N GLU A 261 8.81 -3.25 -7.21
CA GLU A 261 9.82 -3.20 -8.30
C GLU A 261 9.67 -4.32 -9.34
N ASP A 262 8.93 -5.37 -9.01
CA ASP A 262 8.55 -6.52 -9.83
C ASP A 262 7.07 -6.48 -10.28
N GLY A 263 6.40 -5.35 -10.06
CA GLY A 263 4.98 -5.17 -10.36
C GLY A 263 4.02 -5.78 -9.35
N ARG A 264 4.49 -6.43 -8.28
CA ARG A 264 3.64 -7.17 -7.33
C ARG A 264 2.94 -6.29 -6.31
N THR A 265 1.68 -6.61 -6.03
CA THR A 265 0.86 -5.99 -4.96
C THR A 265 0.90 -6.80 -3.67
N ALA A 266 0.27 -6.31 -2.59
CA ALA A 266 0.25 -7.02 -1.30
C ALA A 266 -0.37 -8.43 -1.41
N LEU A 267 -1.41 -8.59 -2.24
CA LEU A 267 -1.99 -9.91 -2.53
C LEU A 267 -0.98 -10.86 -3.18
N HIS A 268 -0.16 -10.37 -4.13
CA HIS A 268 0.89 -11.20 -4.76
C HIS A 268 1.94 -11.67 -3.76
N GLN A 269 2.25 -10.85 -2.75
CA GLN A 269 3.20 -11.19 -1.69
C GLN A 269 2.62 -12.24 -0.73
N VAL A 270 1.37 -12.05 -0.26
CA VAL A 270 0.65 -13.02 0.59
C VAL A 270 0.54 -14.37 -0.12
N VAL A 271 0.09 -14.41 -1.37
CA VAL A 271 -0.04 -15.67 -2.13
C VAL A 271 1.29 -16.24 -2.61
N SER A 272 2.42 -15.56 -2.38
CA SER A 272 3.78 -16.07 -2.65
C SER A 272 4.54 -16.41 -1.37
N ALA A 273 3.93 -16.27 -0.19
CA ALA A 273 4.65 -16.25 1.07
C ALA A 273 5.16 -17.61 1.54
N TRP A 274 6.22 -17.56 2.35
CA TRP A 274 6.96 -18.71 2.86
C TRP A 274 6.24 -19.49 3.96
N LYS A 275 5.27 -18.87 4.62
CA LYS A 275 4.40 -19.47 5.65
C LYS A 275 2.96 -19.48 5.16
N CYS A 276 2.22 -20.55 5.45
CA CYS A 276 0.81 -20.69 5.07
C CYS A 276 -0.17 -20.30 6.18
N GLU A 277 0.30 -20.26 7.43
CA GLU A 277 -0.48 -19.78 8.58
C GLU A 277 -0.86 -18.30 8.39
N GLY A 278 -2.14 -17.97 8.56
CA GLY A 278 -2.68 -16.63 8.40
C GLY A 278 -2.93 -16.17 6.95
N MET A 279 -2.64 -16.99 5.93
CA MET A 279 -2.83 -16.61 4.52
C MET A 279 -4.29 -16.32 4.16
N GLU A 280 -5.24 -17.14 4.61
CA GLU A 280 -6.67 -16.98 4.24
C GLU A 280 -7.23 -15.71 4.87
N GLU A 281 -6.88 -15.45 6.14
CA GLU A 281 -7.21 -14.24 6.89
C GLU A 281 -6.56 -13.00 6.27
N ALA A 282 -5.27 -13.05 5.94
CA ALA A 282 -4.55 -11.97 5.26
C ALA A 282 -5.16 -11.59 3.90
N VAL A 283 -5.59 -12.60 3.10
CA VAL A 283 -6.32 -12.37 1.86
C VAL A 283 -7.69 -11.73 2.13
N HIS A 284 -8.41 -12.18 3.17
CA HIS A 284 -9.68 -11.56 3.56
C HIS A 284 -9.52 -10.09 4.00
N SER A 285 -8.51 -9.76 4.81
CA SER A 285 -8.18 -8.38 5.19
C SER A 285 -7.94 -7.48 3.98
N LEU A 286 -7.08 -7.92 3.04
CA LEU A 286 -6.77 -7.17 1.82
C LEU A 286 -8.01 -6.96 0.92
N LEU A 287 -8.84 -7.98 0.73
CA LEU A 287 -10.07 -7.88 -0.09
C LEU A 287 -11.19 -7.10 0.60
N GLY A 288 -11.16 -7.01 1.94
CA GLY A 288 -12.07 -6.21 2.77
C GLY A 288 -11.67 -4.74 2.93
N ALA A 289 -10.43 -4.38 2.58
CA ALA A 289 -9.85 -3.06 2.74
C ALA A 289 -10.60 -1.92 1.99
N SER A 290 -10.24 -0.68 2.33
CA SER A 290 -10.70 0.52 1.62
C SER A 290 -9.51 1.45 1.31
N PRO A 291 -9.05 1.56 0.04
CA PRO A 291 -9.57 0.87 -1.14
C PRO A 291 -9.36 -0.65 -1.08
N LYS A 292 -10.22 -1.40 -1.78
CA LYS A 292 -10.10 -2.86 -1.85
C LYS A 292 -8.85 -3.27 -2.61
N ALA A 293 -8.21 -4.35 -2.18
CA ALA A 293 -7.21 -5.00 -3.01
C ALA A 293 -7.85 -5.58 -4.28
N ASP A 294 -7.28 -5.27 -5.44
CA ASP A 294 -7.63 -5.82 -6.74
C ASP A 294 -6.77 -7.08 -7.01
N PRO A 295 -7.38 -8.28 -6.98
CA PRO A 295 -6.66 -9.53 -7.21
C PRO A 295 -6.34 -9.79 -8.69
N THR A 296 -6.83 -8.95 -9.62
CA THR A 296 -6.64 -9.08 -11.08
C THR A 296 -5.44 -8.32 -11.64
N LEU A 297 -4.89 -7.36 -10.88
CA LEU A 297 -3.67 -6.64 -11.26
C LEU A 297 -2.56 -7.63 -11.58
N LEU A 298 -1.81 -7.37 -12.65
CA LEU A 298 -0.72 -8.24 -13.10
C LEU A 298 0.62 -7.78 -12.49
N ASP A 299 1.47 -8.73 -12.12
CA ASP A 299 2.90 -8.50 -11.91
C ASP A 299 3.65 -8.39 -13.25
N ASP A 300 4.95 -8.08 -13.21
CA ASP A 300 5.73 -7.88 -14.44
C ASP A 300 6.04 -9.18 -15.20
N SER A 301 5.65 -10.35 -14.65
CA SER A 301 5.60 -11.62 -15.39
C SER A 301 4.25 -11.86 -16.10
N GLY A 302 3.31 -10.92 -15.98
CA GLY A 302 1.96 -11.02 -16.54
C GLY A 302 1.01 -11.89 -15.70
N MET A 303 1.37 -12.21 -14.44
CA MET A 303 0.59 -13.05 -13.55
C MET A 303 -0.20 -12.19 -12.57
N SER A 304 -1.50 -12.48 -12.39
CA SER A 304 -2.29 -11.90 -11.28
C SER A 304 -2.11 -12.68 -9.99
N ALA A 305 -2.50 -12.11 -8.85
CA ALA A 305 -2.51 -12.82 -7.57
C ALA A 305 -3.38 -14.09 -7.61
N ILE A 306 -4.50 -14.05 -8.34
CA ILE A 306 -5.35 -15.23 -8.58
C ILE A 306 -4.59 -16.30 -9.38
N GLY A 307 -3.91 -15.90 -10.46
CA GLY A 307 -3.11 -16.80 -11.28
C GLY A 307 -1.91 -17.40 -10.53
N LEU A 308 -1.25 -16.62 -9.67
CA LEU A 308 -0.18 -17.11 -8.81
C LEU A 308 -0.70 -18.13 -7.79
N ALA A 309 -1.84 -17.85 -7.13
CA ALA A 309 -2.45 -18.78 -6.17
C ALA A 309 -2.91 -20.09 -6.85
N ALA A 310 -3.68 -19.98 -7.94
CA ALA A 310 -4.30 -21.13 -8.61
C ALA A 310 -3.29 -22.12 -9.20
N ILE A 311 -2.16 -21.63 -9.70
CA ILE A 311 -1.24 -22.42 -10.52
C ILE A 311 0.18 -22.52 -9.91
N GLY A 312 0.49 -21.70 -8.91
CA GLY A 312 1.79 -21.64 -8.24
C GLY A 312 2.90 -21.01 -9.09
N SER A 313 3.90 -20.44 -8.42
CA SER A 313 5.06 -19.85 -9.09
C SER A 313 5.97 -20.91 -9.72
N ILE A 314 6.23 -20.77 -11.03
CA ILE A 314 7.19 -21.60 -11.79
C ILE A 314 8.65 -21.22 -11.43
N SER A 315 8.85 -19.99 -10.97
CA SER A 315 10.14 -19.32 -10.78
C SER A 315 10.46 -19.03 -9.31
N ALA A 316 9.77 -19.66 -8.35
CA ALA A 316 10.07 -19.51 -6.92
C ALA A 316 11.54 -19.91 -6.64
N PRO A 317 12.40 -18.98 -6.18
CA PRO A 317 13.78 -19.30 -5.86
C PRO A 317 13.80 -20.27 -4.68
N SER A 318 14.56 -21.36 -4.79
CA SER A 318 14.74 -22.32 -3.69
C SER A 318 15.46 -21.65 -2.51
N PRO A 319 15.15 -22.01 -1.23
CA PRO A 319 14.23 -23.08 -0.80
C PRO A 319 12.75 -22.78 -1.07
N ARG A 320 11.88 -23.78 -0.95
CA ARG A 320 10.42 -23.58 -1.09
C ARG A 320 9.80 -23.22 0.27
N PRO A 321 8.61 -22.58 0.30
CA PRO A 321 7.86 -22.28 1.51
C PRO A 321 7.80 -23.45 2.50
N THR A 322 8.08 -23.17 3.78
CA THR A 322 8.20 -24.16 4.85
C THR A 322 6.85 -24.61 5.41
N CYS A 323 5.81 -24.66 4.57
CA CYS A 323 4.53 -25.23 4.98
C CYS A 323 4.69 -26.75 5.01
N ASP A 324 4.83 -27.28 6.23
CA ASP A 324 5.28 -28.64 6.59
C ASP A 324 5.08 -29.69 5.51
N ALA A 325 6.18 -30.09 4.88
CA ALA A 325 6.31 -31.22 3.96
C ALA A 325 5.21 -31.36 2.87
N GLY A 326 4.50 -30.28 2.54
CA GLY A 326 3.33 -30.39 1.67
C GLY A 326 2.47 -29.14 1.50
N GLY A 327 2.45 -28.15 2.39
CA GLY A 327 1.41 -27.10 2.35
C GLY A 327 1.40 -26.17 1.13
N TRP A 328 2.53 -26.01 0.42
CA TRP A 328 2.58 -25.32 -0.90
C TRP A 328 2.53 -26.29 -2.10
N GLN A 329 2.62 -27.60 -1.84
CA GLN A 329 2.35 -28.68 -2.80
C GLN A 329 0.88 -29.13 -2.73
N ASP A 330 0.17 -28.78 -1.65
CA ASP A 330 -1.24 -29.01 -1.43
C ASP A 330 -2.07 -28.14 -2.40
N PRO A 331 -2.71 -28.73 -3.42
CA PRO A 331 -3.53 -27.99 -4.36
C PRO A 331 -4.78 -27.42 -3.67
N SER A 332 -5.15 -27.93 -2.48
CA SER A 332 -6.34 -27.49 -1.76
C SER A 332 -6.20 -26.07 -1.19
N LEU A 333 -5.05 -25.69 -0.61
CA LEU A 333 -4.81 -24.33 -0.12
C LEU A 333 -4.77 -23.32 -1.28
N ARG A 334 -4.01 -23.66 -2.33
CA ARG A 334 -3.94 -22.89 -3.59
C ARG A 334 -5.33 -22.59 -4.15
N TYR A 335 -6.14 -23.64 -4.29
CA TYR A 335 -7.52 -23.54 -4.75
C TYR A 335 -8.39 -22.70 -3.80
N ARG A 336 -8.27 -22.87 -2.46
CA ARG A 336 -9.03 -22.06 -1.49
C ARG A 336 -8.73 -20.58 -1.62
N LEU A 337 -7.45 -20.18 -1.64
CA LEU A 337 -7.05 -18.77 -1.79
C LEU A 337 -7.55 -18.18 -3.12
N ALA A 338 -7.36 -18.93 -4.22
CA ALA A 338 -7.79 -18.52 -5.55
C ALA A 338 -9.33 -18.41 -5.65
N ARG A 339 -10.08 -19.28 -4.97
CA ARG A 339 -11.54 -19.20 -4.85
C ARG A 339 -11.99 -18.01 -4.00
N ILE A 340 -11.38 -17.79 -2.83
CA ILE A 340 -11.69 -16.66 -1.93
C ILE A 340 -11.57 -15.32 -2.69
N MET A 341 -10.49 -15.14 -3.46
CA MET A 341 -10.29 -13.94 -4.27
C MET A 341 -11.42 -13.72 -5.29
N LEU A 342 -11.79 -14.75 -6.06
CA LEU A 342 -12.87 -14.65 -7.05
C LEU A 342 -14.24 -14.37 -6.44
N GLU A 343 -14.61 -15.11 -5.40
CA GLU A 343 -15.93 -15.02 -4.76
C GLU A 343 -16.10 -13.64 -4.09
N THR A 344 -15.06 -13.17 -3.40
CA THR A 344 -15.09 -11.89 -2.68
C THR A 344 -15.05 -10.69 -3.64
N ALA A 345 -14.24 -10.77 -4.72
CA ALA A 345 -14.17 -9.73 -5.75
C ALA A 345 -15.27 -9.86 -6.84
N LYS A 346 -16.07 -10.92 -6.82
CA LYS A 346 -17.16 -11.24 -7.76
C LYS A 346 -16.71 -11.36 -9.22
N ILE A 347 -15.52 -11.92 -9.44
CA ILE A 347 -14.91 -12.08 -10.76
C ILE A 347 -15.47 -13.34 -11.45
N ARG A 348 -15.67 -13.26 -12.76
CA ARG A 348 -16.04 -14.37 -13.68
C ARG A 348 -15.36 -14.14 -15.03
N GLY A 349 -15.12 -15.20 -15.80
CA GLY A 349 -14.54 -15.10 -17.15
C GLY A 349 -13.05 -14.75 -17.18
N LEU A 350 -12.30 -15.04 -16.12
CA LEU A 350 -10.89 -14.66 -16.01
C LEU A 350 -10.00 -15.65 -16.79
N ASP A 351 -9.30 -15.16 -17.82
CA ASP A 351 -8.26 -15.94 -18.50
C ASP A 351 -7.03 -16.07 -17.58
N LEU A 352 -6.93 -17.22 -16.91
CA LEU A 352 -5.85 -17.56 -15.98
C LEU A 352 -4.53 -17.94 -16.68
N GLY A 353 -4.46 -17.83 -18.02
CA GLY A 353 -3.23 -17.91 -18.79
C GLY A 353 -3.26 -18.96 -19.90
N TYR A 354 -3.15 -18.50 -21.15
CA TYR A 354 -3.22 -19.30 -22.39
C TYR A 354 -2.46 -20.63 -22.34
N TYR A 355 -1.13 -20.57 -22.19
CA TYR A 355 -0.28 -21.76 -22.24
C TYR A 355 -0.50 -22.71 -21.06
N ARG A 356 -0.96 -22.18 -19.92
CA ARG A 356 -1.03 -22.92 -18.66
C ARG A 356 -2.31 -23.72 -18.50
N TYR A 357 -3.39 -23.30 -19.15
CA TYR A 357 -4.61 -24.10 -19.31
C TYR A 357 -4.31 -25.49 -19.91
N PHE A 358 -3.46 -25.54 -20.95
CA PHE A 358 -3.03 -26.79 -21.59
C PHE A 358 -2.04 -27.60 -20.76
N GLU A 359 -1.12 -26.95 -20.02
CA GLU A 359 -0.22 -27.62 -19.07
C GLU A 359 -1.00 -28.33 -17.95
N VAL A 360 -1.99 -27.66 -17.35
CA VAL A 360 -2.86 -28.23 -16.31
C VAL A 360 -3.75 -29.33 -16.90
N ALA A 361 -4.25 -29.18 -18.13
CA ALA A 361 -4.99 -30.25 -18.79
C ALA A 361 -4.14 -31.52 -18.95
N LYS A 362 -2.87 -31.36 -19.34
CA LYS A 362 -1.91 -32.44 -19.56
C LYS A 362 -1.47 -33.13 -18.27
N SER A 363 -1.05 -32.38 -17.25
CA SER A 363 -0.36 -32.95 -16.08
C SER A 363 -0.80 -32.41 -14.72
N GLY A 364 -1.78 -31.51 -14.68
CA GLY A 364 -2.36 -30.99 -13.43
C GLY A 364 -3.38 -31.94 -12.81
N THR A 365 -3.80 -31.62 -11.60
CA THR A 365 -4.88 -32.35 -10.92
C THR A 365 -6.25 -31.98 -11.49
N PRO A 366 -7.26 -32.86 -11.35
CA PRO A 366 -8.64 -32.54 -11.72
C PRO A 366 -9.16 -31.28 -11.01
N LEU A 367 -8.81 -31.08 -9.73
CA LEU A 367 -9.24 -29.91 -8.96
C LEU A 367 -8.67 -28.59 -9.53
N GLU A 368 -7.39 -28.58 -9.92
CA GLU A 368 -6.78 -27.42 -10.59
C GLU A 368 -7.45 -27.15 -11.93
N PHE A 369 -7.77 -28.17 -12.72
CA PHE A 369 -8.47 -27.98 -14.00
C PHE A 369 -9.93 -27.51 -13.84
N TYR A 370 -10.65 -28.06 -12.85
CA TYR A 370 -12.01 -27.65 -12.52
C TYR A 370 -12.10 -26.15 -12.19
N TYR A 371 -11.06 -25.59 -11.58
CA TYR A 371 -10.97 -24.16 -11.32
C TYR A 371 -10.96 -23.31 -12.60
N PHE A 372 -10.25 -23.71 -13.65
CA PHE A 372 -10.30 -23.01 -14.95
C PHE A 372 -11.71 -23.05 -15.54
N ILE A 373 -12.40 -24.20 -15.45
CA ILE A 373 -13.79 -24.37 -15.91
C ILE A 373 -14.73 -23.41 -15.16
N LEU A 374 -14.71 -23.41 -13.82
CA LEU A 374 -15.55 -22.53 -12.99
C LEU A 374 -15.34 -21.03 -13.29
N ASN A 375 -14.15 -20.67 -13.76
CA ASN A 375 -13.82 -19.31 -14.16
C ASN A 375 -14.26 -18.93 -15.57
N GLY A 376 -14.95 -19.81 -16.30
CA GLY A 376 -15.37 -19.55 -17.67
C GLY A 376 -14.22 -19.61 -18.68
N SER A 377 -13.17 -20.39 -18.40
CA SER A 377 -12.16 -20.72 -19.42
C SER A 377 -12.81 -21.55 -20.52
N ASP A 378 -12.65 -21.14 -21.78
CA ASP A 378 -13.24 -21.81 -22.93
C ASP A 378 -12.66 -23.24 -23.14
N GLY A 379 -13.51 -24.26 -22.95
CA GLY A 379 -13.17 -25.66 -23.20
C GLY A 379 -12.90 -26.01 -24.67
N GLY A 380 -13.32 -25.15 -25.60
CA GLY A 380 -13.03 -25.25 -27.04
C GLY A 380 -11.70 -24.60 -27.46
N ARG A 381 -10.99 -23.92 -26.54
CA ARG A 381 -9.74 -23.21 -26.83
C ARG A 381 -8.67 -24.16 -27.38
N VAL A 382 -7.92 -23.69 -28.37
CA VAL A 382 -6.80 -24.41 -28.99
C VAL A 382 -5.46 -23.71 -28.77
N ASP A 383 -4.38 -24.49 -28.68
CA ASP A 383 -3.01 -23.99 -28.67
C ASP A 383 -2.50 -23.62 -30.08
N ASP A 384 -1.23 -23.21 -30.17
CA ASP A 384 -0.57 -22.86 -31.45
C ASP A 384 -0.44 -24.05 -32.42
N GLU A 385 -0.67 -25.29 -31.99
CA GLU A 385 -0.73 -26.51 -32.80
C GLU A 385 -2.17 -26.94 -33.14
N GLY A 386 -3.20 -26.23 -32.63
CA GLY A 386 -4.60 -26.60 -32.79
C GLY A 386 -5.10 -27.65 -31.79
N ASN A 387 -4.31 -28.03 -30.80
CA ASN A 387 -4.70 -29.00 -29.76
C ASN A 387 -5.61 -28.32 -28.73
N THR A 388 -6.74 -28.95 -28.41
CA THR A 388 -7.60 -28.54 -27.28
C THR A 388 -7.10 -29.08 -25.94
N ALA A 389 -7.69 -28.65 -24.82
CA ALA A 389 -7.44 -29.25 -23.51
C ALA A 389 -7.65 -30.78 -23.50
N LEU A 390 -8.62 -31.29 -24.28
CA LEU A 390 -8.85 -32.74 -24.42
C LEU A 390 -7.67 -33.45 -25.11
N HIS A 391 -7.06 -32.84 -26.13
CA HIS A 391 -5.85 -33.38 -26.77
C HIS A 391 -4.69 -33.42 -25.77
N HIS A 392 -4.48 -32.34 -25.00
CA HIS A 392 -3.44 -32.28 -23.97
C HIS A 392 -3.65 -33.29 -22.85
N ALA A 393 -4.88 -33.48 -22.38
CA ALA A 393 -5.22 -34.50 -21.39
C ALA A 393 -4.94 -35.93 -21.90
N VAL A 394 -5.20 -36.23 -23.18
CA VAL A 394 -4.81 -37.51 -23.81
C VAL A 394 -3.29 -37.67 -23.90
N ILE A 395 -2.57 -36.62 -24.32
CA ILE A 395 -1.10 -36.64 -24.38
C ILE A 395 -0.50 -36.90 -23.00
N GLY A 396 -1.07 -36.31 -21.93
CA GLY A 396 -0.64 -36.50 -20.55
C GLY A 396 -1.25 -37.71 -19.82
N CYS A 397 -2.12 -38.48 -20.46
CA CYS A 397 -2.86 -39.60 -19.86
C CYS A 397 -3.76 -39.22 -18.66
N ASN A 398 -4.29 -37.99 -18.64
CA ASN A 398 -4.99 -37.40 -17.51
C ASN A 398 -6.51 -37.70 -17.51
N LEU A 399 -6.87 -38.95 -17.20
CA LEU A 399 -8.27 -39.40 -17.18
C LEU A 399 -9.17 -38.56 -16.26
N GLY A 400 -8.64 -38.03 -15.15
CA GLY A 400 -9.43 -37.22 -14.22
C GLY A 400 -9.85 -35.86 -14.80
N VAL A 401 -8.95 -35.20 -15.53
CA VAL A 401 -9.28 -34.00 -16.31
C VAL A 401 -10.24 -34.32 -17.45
N MET A 402 -10.03 -35.43 -18.15
CA MET A 402 -10.96 -35.86 -19.21
C MET A 402 -12.37 -36.05 -18.65
N ARG A 403 -12.53 -36.74 -17.51
CA ARG A 403 -13.83 -36.89 -16.85
C ARG A 403 -14.47 -35.54 -16.57
N LEU A 404 -13.76 -34.58 -15.99
CA LEU A 404 -14.29 -33.23 -15.78
C LEU A 404 -14.70 -32.53 -17.07
N LEU A 405 -13.93 -32.68 -18.16
CA LEU A 405 -14.28 -32.13 -19.47
C LEU A 405 -15.61 -32.70 -20.01
N PHE A 406 -15.97 -33.96 -19.72
CA PHE A 406 -17.24 -34.56 -20.16
C PHE A 406 -18.37 -34.44 -19.11
N ASP A 407 -18.07 -34.49 -17.81
CA ASP A 407 -19.03 -34.41 -16.70
C ASP A 407 -19.54 -32.97 -16.47
N ALA A 408 -18.69 -31.95 -16.68
CA ALA A 408 -19.08 -30.54 -16.55
C ALA A 408 -20.13 -30.11 -17.58
N SER A 409 -20.24 -30.83 -18.71
CA SER A 409 -21.34 -30.67 -19.68
C SER A 409 -22.72 -31.04 -19.11
N GLY A 410 -22.78 -31.88 -18.07
CA GLY A 410 -24.03 -32.45 -17.56
C GLY A 410 -24.62 -31.77 -16.33
N GLN A 411 -23.79 -31.24 -15.41
CA GLN A 411 -24.27 -30.82 -14.08
C GLN A 411 -24.44 -29.31 -13.86
N LEU A 412 -23.80 -28.44 -14.66
CA LEU A 412 -23.69 -27.00 -14.35
C LEU A 412 -24.57 -26.06 -15.21
N GLY A 413 -25.48 -26.60 -16.02
CA GLY A 413 -26.56 -25.84 -16.68
C GLY A 413 -26.15 -24.94 -17.86
N GLU A 414 -24.85 -24.64 -18.01
CA GLU A 414 -24.26 -23.98 -19.18
C GLU A 414 -23.12 -24.85 -19.71
N THR A 415 -22.91 -24.87 -21.03
CA THR A 415 -22.18 -25.96 -21.71
C THR A 415 -20.66 -25.72 -21.71
N TYR A 416 -19.97 -26.14 -20.64
CA TYR A 416 -18.53 -25.93 -20.47
C TYR A 416 -17.63 -26.79 -21.37
N MET A 417 -18.14 -27.91 -21.90
CA MET A 417 -17.54 -28.55 -23.07
C MET A 417 -18.25 -28.04 -24.32
N TYR A 418 -17.51 -27.49 -25.29
CA TYR A 418 -18.10 -27.15 -26.57
C TYR A 418 -18.65 -28.44 -27.21
N PRO A 419 -19.94 -28.53 -27.59
CA PRO A 419 -20.49 -29.73 -28.21
C PRO A 419 -19.71 -30.11 -29.48
N GLY A 420 -19.02 -31.25 -29.45
CA GLY A 420 -18.13 -31.67 -30.53
C GLY A 420 -16.64 -31.38 -30.32
N ALA A 421 -16.18 -30.97 -29.13
CA ALA A 421 -14.75 -30.84 -28.82
C ALA A 421 -13.95 -32.13 -29.07
N GLN A 422 -14.58 -33.30 -28.93
CA GLN A 422 -14.03 -34.62 -29.29
C GLN A 422 -13.85 -34.83 -30.81
N ASN A 423 -14.52 -34.02 -31.63
CA ASN A 423 -14.44 -34.05 -33.09
C ASN A 423 -13.51 -32.98 -33.66
N LEU A 424 -13.03 -32.03 -32.84
CA LEU A 424 -12.02 -31.05 -33.26
C LEU A 424 -10.73 -31.77 -33.63
N ARG A 425 -10.07 -31.26 -34.68
CA ARG A 425 -8.80 -31.76 -35.20
C ARG A 425 -7.71 -30.72 -34.99
N ASN A 426 -6.54 -31.15 -34.53
CA ASN A 426 -5.36 -30.29 -34.48
C ASN A 426 -4.79 -30.00 -35.89
N LYS A 427 -3.70 -29.22 -36.00
CA LYS A 427 -3.07 -28.88 -37.30
C LYS A 427 -2.46 -30.07 -38.03
N ARG A 428 -2.22 -31.20 -37.36
CA ARG A 428 -1.82 -32.48 -38.00
C ARG A 428 -3.02 -33.26 -38.53
N GLY A 429 -4.23 -32.79 -38.26
CA GLY A 429 -5.48 -33.40 -38.66
C GLY A 429 -5.97 -34.47 -37.69
N GLU A 430 -5.37 -34.64 -36.51
CA GLU A 430 -5.70 -35.70 -35.56
C GLU A 430 -6.82 -35.26 -34.61
N ARG A 431 -7.74 -36.17 -34.25
CA ARG A 431 -8.66 -36.02 -33.11
C ARG A 431 -8.02 -36.57 -31.82
N ALA A 432 -8.55 -36.17 -30.67
CA ALA A 432 -8.16 -36.72 -29.37
C ALA A 432 -8.26 -38.26 -29.28
N LEU A 433 -9.26 -38.89 -29.92
CA LEU A 433 -9.36 -40.36 -30.03
C LEU A 433 -8.20 -40.97 -30.82
N GLU A 434 -7.81 -40.34 -31.92
CA GLU A 434 -6.75 -40.83 -32.82
C GLU A 434 -5.40 -40.77 -32.08
N LEU A 435 -5.13 -39.70 -31.34
CA LEU A 435 -4.01 -39.61 -30.39
C LEU A 435 -4.08 -40.66 -29.26
N ALA A 436 -5.27 -40.97 -28.74
CA ALA A 436 -5.42 -41.96 -27.68
C ALA A 436 -5.11 -43.39 -28.18
N ALA A 437 -5.45 -43.69 -29.44
CA ALA A 437 -5.15 -44.98 -30.07
C ALA A 437 -3.63 -45.21 -30.20
N GLU A 438 -2.87 -44.19 -30.61
CA GLU A 438 -1.40 -44.25 -30.63
C GLU A 438 -0.78 -44.45 -29.24
N ARG A 439 -1.47 -43.98 -28.20
CA ARG A 439 -1.01 -44.02 -26.80
C ARG A 439 -1.62 -45.15 -25.97
N ARG A 440 -2.40 -46.05 -26.59
CA ARG A 440 -3.14 -47.14 -25.88
C ARG A 440 -2.23 -48.05 -25.06
N ALA A 441 -0.99 -48.27 -25.50
CA ALA A 441 0.01 -49.05 -24.77
C ALA A 441 0.56 -48.34 -23.50
N THR A 442 0.40 -47.02 -23.40
CA THR A 442 0.88 -46.19 -22.28
C THR A 442 -0.24 -45.85 -21.29
N CYS A 443 -1.47 -45.61 -21.78
CA CYS A 443 -2.64 -45.35 -20.95
C CYS A 443 -3.93 -45.91 -21.59
N PRO A 444 -4.25 -47.20 -21.39
CA PRO A 444 -5.41 -47.83 -22.00
C PRO A 444 -6.73 -47.21 -21.54
N ASP A 445 -6.85 -46.87 -20.25
CA ASP A 445 -8.08 -46.32 -19.65
C ASP A 445 -8.56 -45.01 -20.32
N VAL A 446 -7.62 -44.22 -20.87
CA VAL A 446 -7.87 -42.97 -21.59
C VAL A 446 -8.45 -43.22 -22.98
N HIS A 447 -7.94 -44.24 -23.66
CA HIS A 447 -8.46 -44.70 -24.94
C HIS A 447 -9.85 -45.33 -24.77
N ASP A 448 -9.98 -46.26 -23.83
CA ASP A 448 -11.21 -47.03 -23.64
C ASP A 448 -12.37 -46.12 -23.15
N PHE A 449 -12.07 -45.07 -22.38
CA PHE A 449 -13.04 -44.02 -22.03
C PHE A 449 -13.50 -43.19 -23.24
N LEU A 450 -12.60 -42.83 -24.16
CA LEU A 450 -12.97 -42.12 -25.40
C LEU A 450 -13.69 -43.02 -26.41
N GLU A 451 -13.41 -44.32 -26.46
CA GLU A 451 -14.20 -45.26 -27.26
C GLU A 451 -15.64 -45.36 -26.73
N GLN A 452 -15.84 -45.46 -25.42
CA GLN A 452 -17.17 -45.54 -24.81
C GLN A 452 -18.06 -44.33 -25.18
N LEU A 453 -17.50 -43.12 -25.11
CA LEU A 453 -18.16 -41.85 -25.45
C LEU A 453 -18.52 -41.65 -26.94
N ILE A 454 -18.30 -42.65 -27.79
CA ILE A 454 -18.70 -42.65 -29.21
C ILE A 454 -19.93 -43.56 -29.45
N TRP A 455 -20.26 -44.43 -28.50
CA TRP A 455 -21.36 -45.39 -28.59
C TRP A 455 -22.59 -45.01 -27.74
N ASP A 456 -22.45 -44.02 -26.86
CA ASP A 456 -23.52 -43.32 -26.14
C ASP A 456 -23.91 -41.99 -26.84
#